data_AF-A0A4U9D6U7-F1
#
_entry.id   AF-A0A4U9D6U7-F1
#
_cell.length_a   1.000
_cell.length_b   1.000
_cell.length_c   1.000
_cell.angle_alpha   90.00
_cell.angle_beta   90.00
_cell.angle_gamma   90.00
#
_symmetry.space_group_name_H-M   'P 1'
#
loop_
_entity.id
_entity.type
_entity.pdbx_description
1 polymer ?
#
loop_
_entity_poly.entity_id
_entity_poly.type
_entity_poly.pdbx_seq_one_letter_code
_entity_poly.pdbx_strand_id
1 'polypeptide(L)'
;MLLSDGRYVMAYCSTNLYWITRRAPFGVATLLDQDVEIDFQRETTPNDVVSVIATQPLTGNETWNKIMPGEWALFCLGDRVV
;
A
#
# COMPACT_ATOMS: atom_id res chain seq x y z
N MET A 1 6.55 -11.78 -1.86
CA MET A 1 7.47 -11.45 -2.97
C MET A 1 6.88 -10.30 -3.76
N LEU A 2 7.71 -9.34 -4.18
CA LEU A 2 7.30 -8.24 -5.06
C LEU A 2 8.08 -8.35 -6.38
N LEU A 3 7.38 -8.22 -7.50
CA LEU A 3 7.97 -8.21 -8.84
C LEU A 3 7.40 -7.02 -9.62
N SER A 4 8.25 -6.29 -10.35
CA SER A 4 7.81 -5.13 -11.13
C SER A 4 8.55 -5.02 -12.45
N ASP A 5 7.88 -4.47 -13.45
CA ASP A 5 8.46 -4.04 -14.73
C ASP A 5 8.60 -2.50 -14.83
N GLY A 6 8.39 -1.78 -13.71
CA GLY A 6 8.39 -0.32 -13.66
C GLY A 6 7.01 0.33 -13.89
N ARG A 7 6.04 -0.39 -14.44
CA ARG A 7 4.65 0.08 -14.61
C ARG A 7 3.67 -0.68 -13.71
N TYR A 8 3.84 -1.99 -13.64
CA TYR A 8 3.06 -2.90 -12.83
C TYR A 8 3.87 -3.37 -11.64
N VAL A 9 3.18 -3.65 -10.54
CA VAL A 9 3.74 -4.33 -9.37
C VAL A 9 2.87 -5.53 -9.05
N MET A 10 3.43 -6.73 -9.14
CA MET A 10 2.81 -7.96 -8.68
C MET A 10 3.27 -8.28 -7.26
N ALA A 11 2.32 -8.50 -6.38
CA ALA A 11 2.54 -8.84 -4.98
C ALA A 11 2.02 -10.25 -4.71
N TYR A 12 2.92 -11.20 -4.44
CA TYR A 12 2.57 -12.58 -4.09
C TYR A 12 2.78 -12.83 -2.60
N CYS A 13 1.77 -13.39 -1.94
CA CYS A 13 1.79 -13.67 -0.51
C CYS A 13 2.17 -15.13 -0.20
N SER A 14 3.27 -15.33 0.51
CA SER A 14 3.64 -16.66 1.03
C SER A 14 3.15 -16.88 2.47
N THR A 15 3.21 -15.84 3.33
CA THR A 15 2.87 -15.94 4.76
C THR A 15 1.95 -14.81 5.20
N ASN A 16 2.45 -13.57 5.20
CA ASN A 16 1.68 -12.39 5.54
C ASN A 16 2.03 -11.27 4.58
N LEU A 17 1.01 -10.72 3.95
CA LEU A 17 1.13 -9.58 3.06
C LEU A 17 -0.18 -8.80 3.09
N TYR A 18 -0.06 -7.49 3.18
CA TYR A 18 -1.16 -6.55 3.29
C TYR A 18 -0.95 -5.41 2.32
N TRP A 19 -2.04 -4.78 1.90
CA TRP A 19 -1.99 -3.58 1.08
C TRP A 19 -3.07 -2.57 1.46
N ILE A 20 -2.82 -1.32 1.14
CA ILE A 20 -3.78 -0.22 1.23
C ILE A 20 -3.57 0.71 0.04
N THR A 21 -4.66 1.22 -0.53
CA THR A 21 -4.62 2.26 -1.57
C THR A 21 -5.14 3.56 -0.98
N ARG A 22 -4.32 4.61 -1.04
CA ARG A 22 -4.67 5.97 -0.65
C ARG A 22 -4.90 6.80 -1.90
N ARG A 23 -5.93 7.65 -1.88
CA ARG A 23 -6.21 8.61 -2.95
C ARG A 23 -6.17 9.99 -2.36
N ALA A 24 -5.67 10.96 -3.13
CA ALA A 24 -5.75 12.36 -2.78
C ALA A 24 -7.22 12.79 -2.55
N PRO A 25 -7.48 13.72 -1.60
CA PRO A 25 -6.52 14.33 -0.68
C PRO A 25 -6.07 13.34 0.42
N PHE A 26 -4.75 13.22 0.61
CA PHE A 26 -4.19 12.30 1.61
C PHE A 26 -4.45 12.82 3.02
N GLY A 27 -5.14 12.02 3.84
CA GLY A 27 -5.26 12.26 5.27
C GLY A 27 -3.97 11.95 6.03
N VAL A 28 -3.98 12.22 7.34
CA VAL A 28 -2.86 11.88 8.24
C VAL A 28 -2.93 10.38 8.57
N ALA A 29 -1.82 9.67 8.34
CA ALA A 29 -1.69 8.25 8.64
C ALA A 29 -0.77 8.07 9.85
N THR A 30 -1.25 7.41 10.90
CA THR A 30 -0.49 7.22 12.14
C THR A 30 0.19 5.86 12.12
N LEU A 31 1.52 5.85 12.08
CA LEU A 31 2.30 4.61 12.08
C LEU A 31 2.18 3.88 13.43
N LEU A 32 2.14 2.55 13.36
CA LEU A 32 1.99 1.67 14.52
C LEU A 32 3.31 1.41 15.25
N ASP A 33 4.43 1.35 14.53
CA ASP A 33 5.67 0.78 15.06
C ASP A 33 6.72 1.81 15.52
N GLN A 34 6.65 3.07 15.08
CA GLN A 34 7.57 4.13 15.52
C GLN A 34 6.90 5.51 15.39
N ASP A 35 7.25 6.42 16.31
CA ASP A 35 6.88 7.86 16.34
C ASP A 35 7.44 8.65 15.13
N VAL A 36 7.34 8.09 13.94
CA VAL A 36 7.72 8.71 12.66
C VAL A 36 6.43 8.91 11.89
N GLU A 37 6.02 10.15 11.71
CA GLU A 37 4.93 10.48 10.79
C GLU A 37 5.51 10.59 9.37
N ILE A 38 5.02 9.76 8.45
CA ILE A 38 5.29 9.96 7.03
C ILE A 38 4.20 10.88 6.48
N ASP A 39 4.56 12.14 6.27
CA ASP A 39 3.70 13.11 5.61
C ASP A 39 3.70 12.86 4.09
N PHE A 40 2.71 12.10 3.62
CA PHE A 40 2.49 11.84 2.19
C PHE A 40 1.99 13.08 1.42
N GLN A 41 1.64 14.20 2.09
CA GLN A 41 1.11 15.38 1.42
C GLN A 41 2.18 16.17 0.64
N ARG A 42 3.46 16.05 0.98
CA ARG A 42 4.53 16.83 0.32
C ARG A 42 4.98 16.29 -1.03
N GLU A 43 4.68 15.04 -1.34
CA GLU A 43 5.18 14.35 -2.54
C GLU A 43 4.07 14.02 -3.54
N THR A 44 2.87 14.57 -3.37
CA THR A 44 1.68 14.14 -4.13
C THR A 44 0.91 15.27 -4.78
N THR A 45 0.32 14.97 -5.95
CA THR A 45 -0.64 15.84 -6.63
C THR A 45 -2.09 15.55 -6.18
N PRO A 46 -3.04 16.47 -6.41
CA PRO A 46 -4.45 16.28 -6.01
C PRO A 46 -5.17 15.09 -6.62
N ASN A 47 -4.56 14.41 -7.60
CA ASN A 47 -5.14 13.24 -8.27
C ASN A 47 -4.33 11.95 -8.03
N ASP A 48 -3.35 11.97 -7.13
CA ASP A 48 -2.48 10.82 -6.96
C ASP A 48 -3.18 9.66 -6.25
N VAL A 49 -2.85 8.47 -6.71
CA VAL A 49 -3.27 7.19 -6.14
C VAL A 49 -2.00 6.43 -5.76
N VAL A 50 -1.88 6.07 -4.48
CA VAL A 50 -0.69 5.42 -3.95
C VAL A 50 -1.11 4.14 -3.24
N SER A 51 -0.62 3.00 -3.73
CA SER A 51 -0.75 1.73 -3.04
C SER A 51 0.50 1.40 -2.24
N VAL A 52 0.35 1.09 -0.96
CA VAL A 52 1.41 0.62 -0.08
C VAL A 52 1.21 -0.86 0.18
N ILE A 53 2.28 -1.65 0.08
CA ILE A 53 2.28 -3.09 0.32
C ILE A 53 3.30 -3.39 1.42
N ALA A 54 2.89 -4.11 2.46
CA ALA A 54 3.70 -4.40 3.64
C ALA A 54 3.42 -5.79 4.20
N THR A 55 4.36 -6.37 4.96
CA THR A 55 4.18 -7.69 5.60
C THR A 55 3.24 -7.66 6.81
N GLN A 56 2.95 -6.47 7.34
CA GLN A 56 1.97 -6.21 8.39
C GLN A 56 1.34 -4.80 8.18
N PRO A 57 0.13 -4.55 8.70
CA PRO A 57 -0.43 -3.20 8.73
C PRO A 57 0.54 -2.22 9.39
N LEU A 58 0.84 -1.11 8.72
CA LEU A 58 1.76 -0.11 9.25
C LEU A 58 1.05 1.01 10.01
N THR A 59 -0.27 1.16 9.83
CA THR A 59 -1.06 2.23 10.41
C THR A 59 -2.26 1.68 11.16
N GLY A 60 -2.60 2.31 12.28
CA GLY A 60 -3.66 1.84 13.18
C GLY A 60 -5.03 2.44 12.90
N ASN A 61 -5.06 3.59 12.21
CA ASN A 61 -6.26 4.34 11.90
C ASN A 61 -6.81 4.07 10.49
N GLU A 62 -6.30 3.06 9.80
CA GLU A 62 -6.71 2.70 8.45
C GLU A 62 -6.97 1.19 8.30
N THR A 63 -7.84 0.82 7.36
CA THR A 63 -8.12 -0.59 7.07
C THR A 63 -7.16 -1.10 6.00
N TRP A 64 -6.30 -2.03 6.40
CA TRP A 64 -5.41 -2.75 5.49
C TRP A 64 -6.09 -4.02 4.97
N ASN A 65 -5.93 -4.29 3.68
CA ASN A 65 -6.43 -5.50 3.04
C ASN A 65 -5.37 -6.60 3.11
N LYS A 66 -5.73 -7.79 3.59
CA LYS A 66 -4.83 -8.94 3.60
C LYS A 66 -4.86 -9.65 2.24
N ILE A 67 -3.70 -10.04 1.72
CA ILE A 67 -3.56 -10.99 0.62
C ILE A 67 -3.39 -12.37 1.25
N MET A 68 -4.23 -13.34 0.89
CA MET A 68 -4.15 -14.66 1.51
C MET A 68 -2.89 -15.40 1.05
N PRO A 69 -2.30 -16.27 1.89
CA PRO A 69 -1.18 -17.13 1.47
C PRO A 69 -1.54 -17.94 0.21
N GLY A 70 -0.67 -17.92 -0.78
CA GLY A 70 -0.89 -18.55 -2.09
C GLY A 70 -1.55 -17.64 -3.13
N GLU A 71 -2.07 -16.48 -2.72
CA GLU A 71 -2.68 -15.50 -3.62
C GLU A 71 -1.70 -14.40 -4.02
N TRP A 72 -2.10 -13.67 -5.06
CA TRP A 72 -1.40 -12.48 -5.53
C TRP A 72 -2.38 -11.35 -5.81
N ALA A 73 -1.84 -10.13 -5.83
CA ALA A 73 -2.52 -8.95 -6.32
C ALA A 73 -1.62 -8.24 -7.33
N LEU A 74 -2.21 -7.61 -8.33
CA LEU A 74 -1.49 -6.80 -9.31
C LEU A 74 -1.93 -5.35 -9.19
N PHE A 75 -0.95 -4.46 -9.22
CA PHE A 75 -1.16 -3.02 -9.12
C PHE A 75 -0.61 -2.32 -10.35
N CYS A 76 -1.29 -1.26 -10.79
CA CYS A 76 -0.86 -0.38 -11.88
C CYS A 76 -1.28 1.04 -11.56
N LEU A 77 -0.34 2.00 -11.64
CA LEU A 77 -0.61 3.42 -11.34
C LEU A 77 -1.32 3.63 -9.99
N GLY A 78 -0.93 2.85 -8.98
CA GLY A 78 -1.50 2.92 -7.64
C GLY A 78 -2.80 2.14 -7.44
N ASP A 79 -3.45 1.64 -8.49
CA ASP A 79 -4.71 0.91 -8.39
C ASP A 79 -4.52 -0.61 -8.48
N ARG A 80 -5.30 -1.37 -7.71
CA ARG A 80 -5.36 -2.83 -7.82
C ARG A 80 -6.17 -3.20 -9.06
N VAL A 81 -5.57 -3.95 -9.97
CA VAL A 81 -6.18 -4.42 -11.22
C VAL A 81 -6.66 -5.87 -11.14
N VAL A 82 -6.04 -6.70 -10.27
CA VAL A 82 -6.44 -8.09 -9.98
C VAL A 82 -6.25 -8.37 -8.49
#